data_AF-A0A954LJR8-F1
#
_entry.id   AF-A0A954LJR8-F1
#
_cell.length_a   1.000
_cell.length_b   1.000
_cell.length_c   1.000
_cell.angle_alpha   90.00
_cell.angle_beta   90.00
_cell.angle_gamma   90.00
#
_symmetry.space_group_name_H-M   'P 1'
#
loop_
_entity.id
_entity.type
_entity.pdbx_description
1 polymer ?
#
loop_
_entity_poly.entity_id
_entity_poly.type
_entity_poly.pdbx_seq_one_letter_code
_entity_poly.pdbx_strand_id
1 'polypeptide(L)'
;RPFQPFYFWNNTGPRAFNENELPFHEQLGTRGSVVTFASAFRGKVEIEPGIRDDLRFLTELDLPEYWEGPAGCPIHPFICELPPHDSLTAAKVLSALKSREFRSEDIVDLDQTGIASPGYHPTLYNDRIHNDPNAQTMFPDEDVDIGGAFYTNEAFRQLMDFVLDGHLWHVLLHNRTNMPKDYHWREKHPWVVLFMVGKSPYGERLIGYISHQMCHNFCD
;
A
#
# COMPACT_ATOMS: atom_id res chain seq x y z
N ARG A 1 -12.19 8.34 -15.55
CA ARG A 1 -12.71 7.09 -16.17
C ARG A 1 -13.69 6.42 -15.19
N PRO A 2 -14.66 5.59 -15.65
CA PRO A 2 -15.54 4.86 -14.73
C PRO A 2 -14.72 3.96 -13.79
N PHE A 3 -15.28 3.65 -12.63
CA PHE A 3 -14.68 2.73 -11.68
C PHE A 3 -14.79 1.29 -12.21
N GLN A 4 -13.72 0.52 -12.11
CA GLN A 4 -13.69 -0.91 -12.45
C GLN A 4 -13.16 -1.69 -11.25
N PRO A 5 -13.71 -2.87 -10.91
CA PRO A 5 -13.15 -3.69 -9.85
C PRO A 5 -11.69 -4.02 -10.12
N PHE A 6 -10.86 -3.97 -9.07
CA PHE A 6 -9.44 -4.28 -9.15
C PHE A 6 -9.21 -5.70 -8.66
N TYR A 7 -8.36 -6.42 -9.38
CA TYR A 7 -8.06 -7.82 -9.15
C TYR A 7 -6.60 -7.94 -8.80
N PHE A 8 -6.36 -8.64 -7.71
CA PHE A 8 -5.06 -9.00 -7.21
C PHE A 8 -4.67 -10.35 -7.83
N TRP A 9 -3.40 -10.53 -8.18
CA TRP A 9 -2.88 -11.73 -8.84
C TRP A 9 -2.35 -12.74 -7.83
N ASN A 10 -2.72 -14.01 -7.99
CA ASN A 10 -2.07 -15.10 -7.29
C ASN A 10 -1.43 -16.08 -8.29
N ASN A 11 -0.79 -17.13 -7.78
CA ASN A 11 -0.16 -18.18 -8.60
C ASN A 11 -1.15 -18.94 -9.53
N THR A 12 -2.45 -18.63 -9.48
CA THR A 12 -3.50 -19.20 -10.34
C THR A 12 -4.13 -18.18 -11.30
N GLY A 13 -3.65 -16.93 -11.31
CA GLY A 13 -4.14 -15.85 -12.15
C GLY A 13 -4.81 -14.70 -11.39
N PRO A 14 -5.50 -13.78 -12.09
CA PRO A 14 -6.19 -12.66 -11.44
C PRO A 14 -7.37 -13.20 -10.63
N ARG A 15 -7.40 -12.84 -9.35
CA ARG A 15 -8.46 -13.23 -8.41
C ARG A 15 -9.24 -12.01 -7.95
N ALA A 16 -10.57 -12.12 -8.03
CA ALA A 16 -11.46 -11.16 -7.40
C ALA A 16 -11.44 -11.44 -5.90
N PHE A 17 -11.06 -10.45 -5.10
CA PHE A 17 -11.28 -10.52 -3.67
C PHE A 17 -12.69 -10.01 -3.39
N ASN A 18 -13.48 -10.78 -2.65
CA ASN A 18 -14.77 -10.29 -2.18
C ASN A 18 -14.54 -9.09 -1.25
N GLU A 19 -15.51 -8.19 -1.13
CA GLU A 19 -15.39 -6.98 -0.29
C GLU A 19 -14.99 -7.32 1.15
N ASN A 20 -15.42 -8.46 1.66
CA ASN A 20 -15.06 -8.90 3.00
C ASN A 20 -13.60 -9.37 3.09
N GLU A 21 -13.00 -9.83 2.00
CA GLU A 21 -11.66 -10.42 1.99
C GLU A 21 -10.51 -9.44 2.03
N LEU A 22 -10.76 -8.15 1.84
CA LEU A 22 -9.71 -7.13 1.94
C LEU A 22 -9.76 -6.41 3.29
N PRO A 23 -8.62 -5.88 3.78
CA PRO A 23 -8.55 -5.16 5.05
C PRO A 23 -9.17 -3.76 4.98
N PHE A 24 -10.08 -3.48 4.04
CA PHE A 24 -10.65 -2.15 3.80
C PHE A 24 -12.17 -2.13 3.98
N HIS A 25 -12.70 -1.05 4.57
CA HIS A 25 -14.14 -0.80 4.67
C HIS A 25 -14.80 -0.59 3.30
N GLU A 26 -14.02 -0.58 2.23
CA GLU A 26 -14.43 -0.19 0.92
C GLU A 26 -13.75 -1.01 -0.18
N GLN A 27 -14.45 -1.21 -1.29
CA GLN A 27 -13.91 -1.89 -2.45
C GLN A 27 -12.77 -1.09 -3.11
N LEU A 28 -11.67 -1.78 -3.39
CA LEU A 28 -10.60 -1.31 -4.27
C LEU A 28 -10.97 -1.55 -5.74
N GLY A 29 -10.64 -0.57 -6.57
CA GLY A 29 -10.83 -0.65 -8.01
C GLY A 29 -9.86 0.26 -8.74
N THR A 30 -10.05 0.39 -10.05
CA THR A 30 -9.29 1.31 -10.88
C THR A 30 -10.18 2.38 -11.48
N ARG A 31 -9.58 3.55 -11.73
CA ARG A 31 -10.15 4.59 -12.58
C ARG A 31 -9.18 4.90 -13.71
N GLY A 32 -9.10 4.00 -14.69
CA GLY A 32 -8.01 4.00 -15.67
C GLY A 32 -6.94 3.02 -15.25
N SER A 33 -5.67 3.43 -15.32
CA SER A 33 -4.54 2.61 -14.86
C SER A 33 -4.24 2.77 -13.36
N VAL A 34 -4.87 3.72 -12.67
CA VAL A 34 -4.60 4.02 -11.26
C VAL A 34 -5.63 3.35 -10.35
N VAL A 35 -5.14 2.66 -9.32
CA VAL A 35 -5.92 2.03 -8.26
C VAL A 35 -6.42 3.08 -7.26
N THR A 36 -7.66 2.93 -6.82
CA THR A 36 -8.30 3.84 -5.85
C THR A 36 -9.49 3.14 -5.17
N PHE A 37 -10.09 3.80 -4.17
CA PHE A 37 -11.33 3.33 -3.54
C PHE A 37 -12.57 3.74 -4.35
N ALA A 38 -13.62 2.94 -4.25
CA ALA A 38 -14.85 3.11 -5.03
C ALA A 38 -15.48 4.52 -4.94
N SER A 39 -15.43 5.16 -3.77
CA SER A 39 -16.00 6.44 -3.37
C SER A 39 -15.16 7.61 -3.84
N ALA A 40 -13.87 7.39 -4.03
CA ALA A 40 -12.94 8.44 -4.39
C ALA A 40 -13.29 9.01 -5.77
N PHE A 41 -13.25 10.34 -5.87
CA PHE A 41 -13.38 11.07 -7.13
C PHE A 41 -14.74 10.85 -7.85
N ARG A 42 -15.84 10.65 -7.10
CA ARG A 42 -17.20 10.44 -7.64
C ARG A 42 -17.92 11.71 -8.10
N GLY A 43 -17.45 12.90 -7.73
CA GLY A 43 -18.07 14.17 -8.10
C GLY A 43 -17.84 14.57 -9.56
N LYS A 44 -18.57 15.60 -10.04
CA LYS A 44 -18.04 16.47 -11.10
C LYS A 44 -16.83 17.16 -10.48
N VAL A 45 -15.69 16.49 -10.52
CA VAL A 45 -14.41 17.11 -10.22
C VAL A 45 -14.32 18.22 -11.27
N GLU A 46 -14.67 19.45 -10.91
CA GLU A 46 -13.90 20.58 -11.40
C GLU A 46 -12.49 20.14 -11.10
N ILE A 47 -11.78 19.65 -12.12
CA ILE A 47 -10.50 18.98 -12.00
C ILE A 47 -9.65 19.94 -11.17
N GLU A 48 -9.56 19.70 -9.86
CA GLU A 48 -8.71 20.49 -8.99
C GLU A 48 -7.37 20.44 -9.70
N PRO A 49 -6.78 21.58 -10.10
CA PRO A 49 -5.67 21.57 -11.05
C PRO A 49 -4.59 20.52 -10.70
N GLY A 50 -4.35 20.35 -9.40
CA GLY A 50 -3.43 19.36 -8.85
C GLY A 50 -3.71 17.88 -9.12
N ILE A 51 -4.96 17.43 -9.25
CA ILE A 51 -5.24 16.00 -9.51
C ILE A 51 -4.71 15.56 -10.88
N ARG A 52 -4.64 16.48 -11.85
CA ARG A 52 -4.07 16.17 -13.17
C ARG A 52 -2.58 15.92 -13.06
N ASP A 53 -1.87 16.68 -12.22
CA ASP A 53 -0.44 16.54 -12.01
C ASP A 53 -0.12 15.24 -11.24
N ASP A 54 -0.92 14.91 -10.22
CA ASP A 54 -0.84 13.62 -9.51
C ASP A 54 -1.03 12.44 -10.45
N LEU A 55 -2.08 12.49 -11.28
CA LEU A 55 -2.38 11.42 -12.22
C LEU A 55 -1.32 11.30 -13.31
N ARG A 56 -0.79 12.42 -13.82
CA ARG A 56 0.29 12.40 -14.82
C ARG A 56 1.50 11.66 -14.25
N PHE A 57 1.96 12.09 -13.08
CA PHE A 57 3.06 11.44 -12.36
C PHE A 57 2.82 9.94 -12.19
N LEU A 58 1.68 9.55 -11.59
CA LEU A 58 1.35 8.14 -11.34
C LEU A 58 1.27 7.28 -12.61
N THR A 59 0.94 7.87 -13.76
CA THR A 59 0.87 7.13 -15.04
C THR A 59 2.18 7.08 -15.82
N GLU A 60 3.15 7.92 -15.47
CA GLU A 60 4.48 7.97 -16.10
C GLU A 60 5.51 7.11 -15.36
N LEU A 61 5.18 6.65 -14.15
CA LEU A 61 6.01 5.75 -13.36
C LEU A 61 6.16 4.39 -14.06
N ASP A 62 7.40 4.02 -14.33
CA ASP A 62 7.74 2.67 -14.77
C ASP A 62 7.77 1.75 -13.54
N LEU A 63 6.68 1.01 -13.35
CA LEU A 63 6.52 0.13 -12.19
C LEU A 63 6.94 -1.29 -12.56
N PRO A 64 8.04 -1.81 -11.98
CA PRO A 64 8.48 -3.15 -12.29
C PRO A 64 7.49 -4.19 -11.76
N GLU A 65 7.47 -5.36 -12.39
CA GLU A 65 6.89 -6.54 -11.79
C GLU A 65 7.88 -7.10 -10.77
N TYR A 66 7.51 -7.08 -9.48
CA TYR A 66 8.34 -7.66 -8.44
C TYR A 66 8.16 -9.17 -8.39
N TRP A 67 9.24 -9.92 -8.23
CA TRP A 67 9.19 -11.38 -8.09
C TRP A 67 9.82 -11.80 -6.78
N GLU A 68 9.07 -12.53 -5.97
CA GLU A 68 9.61 -13.17 -4.77
C GLU A 68 9.49 -14.67 -4.88
N GLY A 69 10.63 -15.33 -5.14
CA GLY A 69 10.65 -16.73 -5.52
C GLY A 69 9.79 -16.97 -6.78
N PRO A 70 8.86 -17.93 -6.78
CA PRO A 70 8.03 -18.24 -7.96
C PRO A 70 6.80 -17.33 -8.13
N ALA A 71 6.57 -16.35 -7.24
CA ALA A 71 5.36 -15.53 -7.23
C ALA A 71 5.64 -14.10 -7.72
N GLY A 72 4.90 -13.68 -8.76
CA GLY A 72 4.86 -12.29 -9.19
C GLY A 72 3.97 -11.46 -8.27
N CYS A 73 4.49 -10.34 -7.79
CA CYS A 73 3.82 -9.38 -6.93
C CYS A 73 3.71 -8.05 -7.70
N PRO A 74 2.68 -7.90 -8.54
CA PRO A 74 2.55 -6.71 -9.37
C PRO A 74 2.36 -5.45 -8.49
N ILE A 75 3.02 -4.37 -8.88
CA ILE A 75 2.92 -3.06 -8.24
C ILE A 75 2.02 -2.19 -9.09
N HIS A 76 1.09 -1.49 -8.45
CA HIS A 76 0.14 -0.63 -9.15
C HIS A 76 0.18 0.79 -8.60
N PRO A 77 0.02 1.81 -9.46
CA PRO A 77 -0.09 3.17 -9.00
C PRO A 77 -1.39 3.34 -8.23
N PHE A 78 -1.33 4.07 -7.13
CA PHE A 78 -2.41 4.22 -6.17
C PHE A 78 -2.65 5.69 -5.82
N ILE A 79 -3.91 6.06 -5.67
CA ILE A 79 -4.33 7.38 -5.19
C ILE A 79 -5.61 7.29 -4.37
N CYS A 80 -5.69 8.03 -3.27
CA CYS A 80 -6.94 8.23 -2.54
C CYS A 80 -7.06 9.65 -1.96
N GLU A 81 -8.29 10.00 -1.59
CA GLU A 81 -8.60 11.26 -0.92
C GLU A 81 -8.12 11.21 0.54
N LEU A 82 -7.48 12.29 0.97
CA LEU A 82 -7.00 12.47 2.34
C LEU A 82 -7.86 13.57 2.98
N PRO A 83 -8.49 13.34 4.14
CA PRO A 83 -9.21 14.40 4.83
C PRO A 83 -8.26 15.56 5.22
N PRO A 84 -8.74 16.82 5.21
CA PRO A 84 -7.94 17.96 5.64
C PRO A 84 -7.36 17.77 7.03
N HIS A 85 -6.09 18.16 7.21
CA HIS A 85 -5.36 17.95 8.45
C HIS A 85 -4.21 18.96 8.62
N ASP A 86 -3.88 19.27 9.87
CA ASP A 86 -2.71 20.09 10.20
C ASP A 86 -1.40 19.30 10.14
N SER A 87 -1.45 17.99 10.42
CA SER A 87 -0.32 17.06 10.41
C SER A 87 -0.76 15.67 9.93
N LEU A 88 0.10 14.96 9.20
CA LEU A 88 -0.20 13.62 8.71
C LEU A 88 0.29 12.57 9.70
N THR A 89 -0.62 11.96 10.45
CA THR A 89 -0.33 10.91 11.44
C THR A 89 -0.64 9.53 10.86
N ALA A 90 -0.12 8.47 11.49
CA ALA A 90 -0.44 7.09 11.12
C ALA A 90 -1.95 6.81 11.10
N ALA A 91 -2.69 7.30 12.11
CA ALA A 91 -4.15 7.17 12.17
C ALA A 91 -4.85 7.80 10.96
N LYS A 92 -4.39 8.98 10.51
CA LYS A 92 -4.95 9.67 9.34
C LYS A 92 -4.65 8.93 8.05
N VAL A 93 -3.44 8.38 7.91
CA VAL A 93 -3.06 7.52 6.78
C VAL A 93 -3.95 6.27 6.74
N LEU A 94 -4.08 5.54 7.85
CA LEU A 94 -4.92 4.35 7.93
C LEU A 94 -6.40 4.65 7.63
N SER A 95 -6.91 5.78 8.11
CA SER A 95 -8.26 6.26 7.82
C SER A 95 -8.45 6.59 6.34
N ALA A 96 -7.48 7.27 5.71
CA ALA A 96 -7.51 7.58 4.27
C ALA A 96 -7.42 6.30 3.42
N LEU A 97 -6.65 5.32 3.87
CA LEU A 97 -6.57 3.97 3.30
C LEU A 97 -7.79 3.09 3.61
N LYS A 98 -8.82 3.64 4.27
CA LYS A 98 -10.06 2.92 4.61
C LYS A 98 -9.81 1.62 5.39
N SER A 99 -8.73 1.54 6.16
CA SER A 99 -8.37 0.33 6.90
C SER A 99 -9.51 -0.06 7.85
N ARG A 100 -9.86 -1.35 7.86
CA ARG A 100 -10.90 -1.90 8.74
C ARG A 100 -10.48 -1.92 10.18
N GLU A 101 -9.30 -2.48 10.37
CA GLU A 101 -8.75 -2.81 11.65
C GLU A 101 -7.24 -2.89 11.50
N PHE A 102 -6.54 -2.09 12.29
CA PHE A 102 -5.09 -2.12 12.37
C PHE A 102 -4.73 -2.82 13.68
N ARG A 103 -3.98 -3.93 13.60
CA ARG A 103 -3.48 -4.64 14.79
C ARG A 103 -1.98 -4.85 14.69
N SER A 104 -1.27 -4.09 15.51
CA SER A 104 0.16 -4.21 15.71
C SER A 104 0.44 -4.38 17.20
N GLU A 105 1.36 -5.25 17.56
CA GLU A 105 1.88 -5.32 18.93
C GLU A 105 2.98 -4.29 19.19
N ASP A 106 3.69 -3.86 18.14
CA ASP A 106 4.83 -2.95 18.24
C ASP A 106 4.43 -1.48 18.11
N ILE A 107 3.27 -1.20 17.48
CA ILE A 107 2.78 0.16 17.24
C ILE A 107 1.55 0.40 18.10
N VAL A 108 1.77 1.05 19.24
CA VAL A 108 0.74 1.31 20.25
C VAL A 108 0.06 2.67 20.04
N ASP A 109 0.77 3.65 19.48
CA ASP A 109 0.31 5.02 19.32
C ASP A 109 0.30 5.44 17.85
N LEU A 110 -0.90 5.66 17.31
CA LEU A 110 -1.15 6.01 15.93
C LEU A 110 -1.27 7.53 15.70
N ASP A 111 -1.23 8.35 16.75
CA ASP A 111 -1.29 9.81 16.63
C ASP A 111 0.08 10.45 16.36
N GLN A 112 1.10 9.62 16.14
CA GLN A 112 2.45 10.05 15.79
C GLN A 112 2.58 10.42 14.32
N THR A 113 3.37 11.45 14.05
CA THR A 113 3.80 11.87 12.70
C THR A 113 5.07 11.18 12.24
N GLY A 114 5.75 10.46 13.13
CA GLY A 114 6.98 9.72 12.88
C GLY A 114 6.95 8.41 13.64
N ILE A 115 7.05 7.29 12.95
CA ILE A 115 7.07 5.94 13.55
C ILE A 115 8.28 5.21 12.96
N ALA A 116 9.15 4.69 13.84
CA ALA A 116 10.29 3.88 13.45
C ALA A 116 9.83 2.54 12.85
N SER A 117 10.65 1.91 12.01
CA SER A 117 10.28 0.58 11.51
C SER A 117 10.24 -0.42 12.68
N PRO A 118 9.13 -1.15 12.88
CA PRO A 118 9.04 -2.13 13.96
C PRO A 118 9.93 -3.36 13.71
N GLY A 119 10.46 -3.54 12.48
CA GLY A 119 11.15 -4.75 12.07
C GLY A 119 10.18 -5.92 11.80
N TYR A 120 10.74 -7.12 11.62
CA TYR A 120 9.95 -8.33 11.36
C TYR A 120 9.66 -9.14 12.62
N HIS A 121 8.37 -9.34 12.89
CA HIS A 121 7.86 -10.17 13.98
C HIS A 121 6.81 -11.16 13.47
N PRO A 122 7.20 -12.35 12.98
CA PRO A 122 6.26 -13.31 12.39
C PRO A 122 5.24 -13.88 13.38
N THR A 123 5.56 -13.84 14.67
CA THR A 123 4.81 -14.55 15.71
C THR A 123 3.67 -13.74 16.33
N LEU A 124 3.54 -12.47 15.96
CA LEU A 124 2.69 -11.47 16.62
C LEU A 124 1.61 -10.94 15.67
N TYR A 125 0.66 -10.15 16.19
CA TYR A 125 -0.12 -9.28 15.31
C TYR A 125 0.79 -8.25 14.65
N ASN A 126 0.90 -8.33 13.34
CA ASN A 126 2.02 -7.77 12.58
C ASN A 126 1.57 -6.83 11.45
N ASP A 127 0.41 -6.17 11.57
CA ASP A 127 0.15 -5.01 10.71
C ASP A 127 1.21 -3.94 10.99
N ARG A 128 1.70 -3.27 9.95
CA ARG A 128 2.79 -2.29 10.08
C ARG A 128 2.38 -0.96 9.49
N ILE A 129 2.78 0.11 10.15
CA ILE A 129 2.77 1.46 9.61
C ILE A 129 3.99 2.21 10.13
N HIS A 130 4.83 2.72 9.24
CA HIS A 130 5.98 3.50 9.62
C HIS A 130 6.39 4.44 8.49
N ASN A 131 7.22 5.42 8.82
CA ASN A 131 7.81 6.36 7.85
C ASN A 131 9.30 6.57 8.13
N ASP A 132 9.95 5.60 8.79
CA ASP A 132 11.40 5.59 9.03
C ASP A 132 12.19 5.66 7.73
N PRO A 133 12.95 6.75 7.47
CA PRO A 133 13.68 6.94 6.22
C PRO A 133 14.74 5.87 5.96
N ASN A 134 15.20 5.16 7.00
CA ASN A 134 16.20 4.11 6.86
C ASN A 134 15.59 2.73 6.54
N ALA A 135 14.26 2.63 6.55
CA ALA A 135 13.53 1.38 6.33
C ALA A 135 12.38 1.56 5.33
N GLN A 136 12.40 2.63 4.53
CA GLN A 136 11.41 2.91 3.48
C GLN A 136 11.70 2.10 2.21
N THR A 137 11.87 0.79 2.32
CA THR A 137 11.98 -0.07 1.13
C THR A 137 10.76 -0.97 1.10
N MET A 138 10.02 -0.95 -0.03
CA MET A 138 8.91 -1.90 -0.21
C MET A 138 9.47 -3.32 -0.46
N PHE A 139 10.74 -3.44 -0.89
CA PHE A 139 11.43 -4.67 -1.23
C PHE A 139 12.92 -4.58 -0.85
N PRO A 140 13.62 -5.69 -0.55
CA PRO A 140 15.02 -5.68 -0.14
C PRO A 140 15.95 -5.00 -1.14
N ASP A 141 17.05 -4.44 -0.63
CA ASP A 141 18.06 -3.70 -1.38
C ASP A 141 18.65 -4.48 -2.56
N GLU A 142 19.12 -3.75 -3.57
CA GLU A 142 19.67 -4.18 -4.86
C GLU A 142 20.83 -5.20 -4.79
N ASP A 143 21.34 -5.51 -3.59
CA ASP A 143 22.50 -6.39 -3.36
C ASP A 143 22.14 -7.83 -2.99
N VAL A 144 20.85 -8.18 -2.89
CA VAL A 144 20.45 -9.57 -2.71
C VAL A 144 20.23 -10.21 -4.08
N ASP A 145 21.24 -10.93 -4.58
CA ASP A 145 21.14 -11.76 -5.78
C ASP A 145 20.18 -12.93 -5.54
N ILE A 146 18.88 -12.64 -5.56
CA ILE A 146 17.81 -13.62 -5.57
C ILE A 146 17.49 -13.91 -7.04
N GLY A 147 18.43 -14.51 -7.76
CA GLY A 147 18.17 -15.09 -9.07
C GLY A 147 18.05 -14.11 -10.24
N GLY A 148 18.84 -13.03 -10.25
CA GLY A 148 19.06 -12.24 -11.47
C GLY A 148 18.02 -11.17 -11.84
N ALA A 149 17.13 -10.78 -10.92
CA ALA A 149 16.30 -9.60 -11.10
C ALA A 149 16.98 -8.38 -10.46
N PHE A 150 17.58 -7.50 -11.28
CA PHE A 150 18.07 -6.20 -10.83
C PHE A 150 16.87 -5.27 -10.66
N TYR A 151 16.53 -4.92 -9.43
CA TYR A 151 15.50 -3.94 -9.14
C TYR A 151 16.11 -2.55 -9.27
N THR A 152 15.46 -1.66 -10.02
CA THR A 152 15.84 -0.24 -9.98
C THR A 152 15.04 0.41 -8.87
N ASN A 153 15.73 0.94 -7.85
CA ASN A 153 15.14 1.89 -6.89
C ASN A 153 14.61 3.18 -7.54
N GLU A 154 14.53 3.26 -8.86
CA GLU A 154 14.17 4.46 -9.60
C GLU A 154 12.72 4.87 -9.36
N ALA A 155 11.74 3.96 -9.49
CA ALA A 155 10.34 4.28 -9.20
C ALA A 155 10.12 4.69 -7.73
N PHE A 156 10.86 4.07 -6.80
CA PHE A 156 10.84 4.45 -5.40
C PHE A 156 11.40 5.87 -5.19
N ARG A 157 12.58 6.18 -5.75
CA ARG A 157 13.19 7.51 -5.69
C ARG A 157 12.30 8.57 -6.34
N GLN A 158 11.72 8.28 -7.50
CA GLN A 158 10.77 9.17 -8.17
C GLN A 158 9.54 9.46 -7.29
N LEU A 159 9.01 8.45 -6.57
CA LEU A 159 7.94 8.66 -5.61
C LEU A 159 8.37 9.51 -4.43
N MET A 160 9.53 9.23 -3.84
CA MET A 160 10.09 10.00 -2.74
C MET A 160 10.30 11.47 -3.16
N ASP A 161 10.86 11.73 -4.33
CA ASP A 161 11.08 13.09 -4.84
C ASP A 161 9.77 13.84 -5.15
N PHE A 162 8.68 13.11 -5.44
CA PHE A 162 7.40 13.70 -5.80
C PHE A 162 6.52 14.05 -4.59
N VAL A 163 6.51 13.21 -3.56
CA VAL A 163 5.65 13.42 -2.38
C VAL A 163 6.16 14.59 -1.53
N LEU A 164 5.26 15.20 -0.77
CA LEU A 164 5.59 16.33 0.08
C LEU A 164 6.73 15.99 1.06
N ASP A 165 7.83 16.73 0.97
CA ASP A 165 9.04 16.60 1.77
C ASP A 165 9.71 15.20 1.75
N GLY A 166 9.41 14.37 0.74
CA GLY A 166 9.90 12.99 0.69
C GLY A 166 9.34 12.08 1.78
N HIS A 167 8.27 12.49 2.45
CA HIS A 167 7.69 11.74 3.56
C HIS A 167 6.75 10.63 3.06
N LEU A 168 7.29 9.41 2.99
CA LEU A 168 6.57 8.20 2.64
C LEU A 168 6.16 7.39 3.88
N TRP A 169 4.92 6.93 3.86
CA TRP A 169 4.39 5.94 4.79
C TRP A 169 4.41 4.58 4.11
N HIS A 170 5.09 3.64 4.75
CA HIS A 170 4.99 2.23 4.44
C HIS A 170 3.89 1.61 5.32
N VAL A 171 2.90 0.98 4.69
CA VAL A 171 1.76 0.38 5.37
C VAL A 171 1.57 -1.06 4.89
N LEU A 172 1.46 -1.99 5.82
CA LEU A 172 1.21 -3.41 5.57
C LEU A 172 0.00 -3.85 6.37
N LEU A 173 -1.03 -4.36 5.68
CA LEU A 173 -2.30 -4.78 6.28
C LEU A 173 -2.64 -6.22 5.90
N HIS A 174 -2.95 -7.05 6.89
CA HIS A 174 -3.32 -8.44 6.66
C HIS A 174 -4.80 -8.59 6.30
N ASN A 175 -5.08 -9.47 5.35
CA ASN A 175 -6.43 -9.94 5.09
C ASN A 175 -6.91 -10.89 6.20
N ARG A 176 -8.17 -10.77 6.64
CA ARG A 176 -8.64 -11.51 7.85
C ARG A 176 -10.03 -12.14 7.77
N THR A 177 -10.65 -12.25 6.60
CA THR A 177 -11.91 -13.01 6.51
C THR A 177 -11.75 -14.47 6.91
N ASN A 178 -12.64 -14.93 7.79
CA ASN A 178 -12.82 -16.32 8.17
C ASN A 178 -11.59 -16.96 8.84
N MET A 179 -10.94 -16.25 9.75
CA MET A 179 -9.96 -16.84 10.68
C MET A 179 -10.73 -17.45 11.87
N PRO A 180 -10.80 -18.78 12.03
CA PRO A 180 -11.29 -19.40 13.26
C PRO A 180 -10.67 -18.78 14.52
N LYS A 181 -11.38 -18.79 15.65
CA LYS A 181 -10.83 -18.30 16.93
C LYS A 181 -9.56 -19.05 17.38
N ASP A 182 -9.34 -20.23 16.82
CA ASP A 182 -8.22 -21.13 17.13
C ASP A 182 -7.11 -21.07 16.05
N TYR A 183 -7.11 -20.01 15.23
CA TYR A 183 -6.19 -19.87 14.11
C TYR A 183 -4.75 -19.66 14.57
N HIS A 184 -3.92 -20.68 14.39
CA HIS A 184 -2.47 -20.53 14.35
C HIS A 184 -2.10 -19.87 13.01
N TRP A 185 -1.59 -18.63 13.06
CA TRP A 185 -1.15 -17.84 11.89
C TRP A 185 -0.19 -18.57 10.94
N ARG A 186 0.40 -19.69 11.40
CA ARG A 186 1.30 -20.56 10.63
C ARG A 186 0.62 -21.48 9.62
N GLU A 187 -0.68 -21.78 9.73
CA GLU A 187 -1.27 -22.92 9.00
C GLU A 187 -2.14 -22.54 7.79
N LYS A 188 -2.49 -21.26 7.65
CA LYS A 188 -3.20 -20.76 6.46
C LYS A 188 -2.66 -19.36 6.18
N HIS A 189 -2.14 -19.14 4.97
CA HIS A 189 -1.34 -17.96 4.66
C HIS A 189 -2.25 -16.73 4.47
N PRO A 190 -2.26 -15.74 5.39
CA PRO A 190 -2.95 -14.49 5.10
C PRO A 190 -2.23 -13.79 3.95
N TRP A 191 -3.01 -13.21 3.05
CA TRP A 191 -2.47 -12.25 2.10
C TRP A 191 -2.26 -10.93 2.83
N VAL A 192 -1.21 -10.22 2.46
CA VAL A 192 -0.95 -8.85 2.90
C VAL A 192 -1.19 -7.91 1.73
N VAL A 193 -1.72 -6.73 2.03
CA VAL A 193 -1.78 -5.60 1.10
C VAL A 193 -0.78 -4.56 1.58
N LEU A 194 0.05 -4.08 0.68
CA LEU A 194 1.12 -3.15 0.97
C LEU A 194 0.87 -1.83 0.26
N PHE A 195 1.17 -0.75 0.97
CA PHE A 195 1.18 0.59 0.44
C PHE A 195 2.53 1.24 0.72
N MET A 196 3.01 2.00 -0.26
CA MET A 196 3.99 3.05 -0.05
C MET A 196 3.33 4.33 -0.53
N VAL A 197 2.95 5.20 0.39
CA VAL A 197 2.15 6.39 0.08
C VAL A 197 2.67 7.63 0.77
N GLY A 198 2.66 8.76 0.08
CA GLY A 198 2.96 10.07 0.65
C GLY A 198 1.86 11.08 0.33
N LYS A 199 1.93 12.25 0.98
CA LYS A 199 1.02 13.35 0.69
C LYS A 199 1.37 13.97 -0.67
N SER A 200 0.37 14.18 -1.51
CA SER A 200 0.53 14.94 -2.75
C SER A 200 0.94 16.39 -2.45
N PRO A 201 1.90 16.98 -3.18
CA PRO A 201 2.20 18.40 -3.09
C PRO A 201 1.10 19.28 -3.72
N TYR A 202 0.16 18.69 -4.46
CA TYR A 202 -0.85 19.40 -5.23
C TYR A 202 -2.27 19.31 -4.64
N GLY A 203 -2.43 18.70 -3.45
CA GLY A 203 -3.70 18.72 -2.74
C GLY A 203 -3.82 17.67 -1.64
N GLU A 204 -5.02 17.57 -1.08
CA GLU A 204 -5.33 16.67 0.03
C GLU A 204 -5.60 15.24 -0.46
N ARG A 205 -4.52 14.57 -0.88
CA ARG A 205 -4.52 13.19 -1.40
C ARG A 205 -3.30 12.42 -0.92
N LEU A 206 -3.47 11.12 -0.76
CA LEU A 206 -2.35 10.18 -0.69
C LEU A 206 -2.09 9.61 -2.08
N ILE A 207 -0.82 9.53 -2.45
CA ILE A 207 -0.35 9.02 -3.73
C ILE A 207 0.79 8.03 -3.49
N GLY A 208 0.93 7.05 -4.36
CA GLY A 208 2.06 6.15 -4.35
C GLY A 208 1.71 4.81 -4.97
N TYR A 209 2.04 3.72 -4.31
CA TYR A 209 1.88 2.38 -4.85
C TYR A 209 1.10 1.46 -3.93
N ILE A 210 0.45 0.48 -4.54
CA ILE A 210 -0.19 -0.64 -3.87
C ILE A 210 0.33 -1.95 -4.47
N SER A 211 0.60 -2.93 -3.61
CA SER A 211 0.90 -4.31 -3.99
C SER A 211 0.28 -5.29 -2.98
N HIS A 212 0.51 -6.57 -3.20
CA HIS A 212 0.01 -7.65 -2.37
C HIS A 212 0.79 -8.95 -2.59
N GLN A 213 0.79 -9.82 -1.57
CA GLN A 213 1.26 -11.20 -1.67
C GLN A 213 0.87 -12.04 -0.47
N MET A 214 1.35 -13.28 -0.42
CA MET A 214 1.33 -14.11 0.79
C MET A 214 2.23 -13.51 1.87
N CYS A 215 1.75 -13.53 3.11
CA CYS A 215 2.45 -12.94 4.26
C CYS A 215 3.89 -13.42 4.43
N HIS A 216 4.19 -14.72 4.33
CA HIS A 216 5.53 -15.27 4.62
C HIS A 216 6.64 -14.71 3.72
N ASN A 217 6.30 -14.33 2.51
CA ASN A 217 7.25 -13.85 1.51
C ASN A 217 7.84 -12.47 1.93
N PHE A 218 7.02 -11.53 2.42
CA PHE A 218 7.49 -10.17 2.80
C PHE A 218 7.86 -9.99 4.25
N CYS A 219 7.69 -11.09 4.95
CA CYS A 219 7.93 -11.18 6.35
C CYS A 219 9.38 -11.60 6.55
N ASP A 220 9.92 -12.53 5.76
CA ASP A 220 11.31 -12.98 5.85
C ASP A 220 12.33 -11.97 5.26
#